data_AF-A0A521YA29-F1
#
_entry.id   AF-A0A521YA29-F1
#
_cell.length_a   1.000
_cell.length_b   1.000
_cell.length_c   1.000
_cell.angle_alpha   90.00
_cell.angle_beta   90.00
_cell.angle_gamma   90.00
#
_symmetry.space_group_name_H-M   'P 1'
#
loop_
_entity.id
_entity.type
_entity.pdbx_description
1 polymer ?
#
loop_
_entity_poly.entity_id
_entity_poly.type
_entity_poly.pdbx_seq_one_letter_code
_entity_poly.pdbx_strand_id
1 'polypeptide(L)'
;MTAPSRPAQVAAPRPRFHPGLAVLLACSLTLWLSTTAVAEATAPRIAEPALARLLGALTGIDGLLRSQEEVIREAAAEAAPGARIEVRGFPVRGAGLTRDEVLTGSPEAWRRTLLDQSAALLYRDGTRPLADGATAARFEAGGGAWALSLLGGRLHDWFVRLRWLPALATLVLITGVLATQGAVRRWRVLGLALAGGAAGPVMFALAGIAAARAFGGPPGTLSGEAATVVAILARGPLIEGGAVVLGGLALWWWARRPVEEDDLAARLAAARAERDARRRAAAGLPPEPRRPRD
;
A
#
# COMPACT_ATOMS: atom_id res chain seq x y z
N MET A 1 -14.92 20.39 70.07
CA MET A 1 -13.80 20.18 69.13
C MET A 1 -14.30 19.32 67.99
N THR A 2 -14.66 19.96 66.86
CA THR A 2 -15.14 19.28 65.65
C THR A 2 -13.94 18.95 64.78
N ALA A 3 -13.75 17.67 64.46
CA ALA A 3 -12.66 17.22 63.59
C ALA A 3 -12.79 17.90 62.20
N PRO A 4 -11.70 18.44 61.62
CA PRO A 4 -11.75 19.03 60.29
C PRO A 4 -12.16 17.95 59.28
N SER A 5 -13.32 18.15 58.66
CA SER A 5 -13.84 17.30 57.59
C SER A 5 -12.80 17.23 56.46
N ARG A 6 -12.27 16.03 56.20
CA ARG A 6 -11.38 15.76 55.06
C ARG A 6 -12.05 16.34 53.81
N PRO A 7 -11.39 17.26 53.07
CA PRO A 7 -11.97 17.77 51.83
C PRO A 7 -12.27 16.57 50.94
N ALA A 8 -13.53 16.46 50.50
CA ALA A 8 -13.96 15.40 49.61
C ALA A 8 -12.99 15.37 48.42
N GLN A 9 -12.23 14.28 48.29
CA GLN A 9 -11.42 14.07 47.10
C GLN A 9 -12.38 14.03 45.92
N VAL A 10 -12.43 15.13 45.17
CA VAL A 10 -13.13 15.20 43.90
C VAL A 10 -12.43 14.18 43.01
N ALA A 11 -13.03 12.99 42.87
CA ALA A 11 -12.49 11.94 42.03
C ALA A 11 -12.33 12.52 40.63
N ALA A 12 -11.09 12.63 40.17
CA ALA A 12 -10.82 13.12 38.82
C ALA A 12 -11.62 12.24 37.83
N PRO A 13 -12.33 12.83 36.86
CA PRO A 13 -13.15 12.08 35.93
C PRO A 13 -12.29 11.02 35.25
N ARG A 14 -12.64 9.74 35.47
CA ARG A 14 -11.91 8.63 34.84
C ARG A 14 -12.11 8.73 33.33
N PRO A 15 -11.02 8.75 32.52
CA PRO A 15 -11.15 8.82 31.07
C PRO A 15 -11.95 7.62 30.58
N ARG A 16 -13.08 7.88 29.92
CA ARG A 16 -13.94 6.83 29.35
C ARG A 16 -13.22 6.20 28.17
N PHE A 17 -13.23 4.86 28.14
CA PHE A 17 -12.71 4.14 26.99
C PHE A 17 -13.73 4.14 25.86
N HIS A 18 -13.27 4.45 24.66
CA HIS A 18 -14.09 4.33 23.46
C HIS A 18 -13.46 3.26 22.55
N PRO A 19 -13.77 1.97 22.76
CA PRO A 19 -13.25 0.89 21.89
C PRO A 19 -13.58 1.11 20.42
N GLY A 20 -14.71 1.79 20.14
CA GLY A 20 -15.09 2.18 18.79
C GLY A 20 -14.05 3.06 18.08
N LEU A 21 -13.34 3.95 18.79
CA LEU A 21 -12.29 4.77 18.17
C LEU A 21 -11.11 3.92 17.68
N ALA A 22 -10.72 2.90 18.45
CA ALA A 22 -9.63 1.99 18.08
C ALA A 22 -10.00 1.15 16.86
N VAL A 23 -11.23 0.65 16.80
CA VAL A 23 -11.75 -0.12 15.66
C VAL A 23 -11.85 0.76 14.42
N LEU A 24 -12.43 1.96 14.54
CA LEU A 24 -12.52 2.91 13.42
C LEU A 24 -11.13 3.31 12.90
N LEU A 25 -10.16 3.50 13.81
CA LEU A 25 -8.78 3.78 13.44
C LEU A 25 -8.17 2.61 12.67
N ALA A 26 -8.32 1.38 13.17
CA ALA A 26 -7.83 0.19 12.48
C ALA A 26 -8.46 0.04 11.09
N CYS A 27 -9.78 0.19 10.96
CA CYS A 27 -10.48 0.13 9.68
C CYS A 27 -10.03 1.22 8.71
N SER A 28 -9.82 2.45 9.20
CA SER A 28 -9.34 3.57 8.40
C SER A 28 -7.91 3.33 7.90
N LEU A 29 -7.03 2.81 8.77
CA LEU A 29 -5.68 2.37 8.42
C LEU A 29 -5.69 1.24 7.38
N THR A 30 -6.53 0.22 7.56
CA THR A 30 -6.69 -0.85 6.57
C THR A 30 -7.07 -0.27 5.21
N LEU A 31 -8.11 0.56 5.17
CA LEU A 31 -8.56 1.16 3.92
C LEU A 31 -7.50 2.06 3.29
N TRP A 32 -6.79 2.86 4.09
CA TRP A 32 -5.72 3.73 3.61
C TRP A 32 -4.53 2.93 3.05
N LEU A 33 -4.07 1.90 3.75
CA LEU A 33 -2.96 1.06 3.30
C LEU A 33 -3.36 0.22 2.09
N SER A 34 -4.58 -0.34 2.05
CA SER A 34 -5.10 -1.06 0.87
C SER A 34 -5.19 -0.15 -0.35
N THR A 35 -5.74 1.05 -0.21
CA THR A 35 -5.85 2.00 -1.33
C THR A 35 -4.48 2.48 -1.82
N THR A 36 -3.53 2.67 -0.90
CA THR A 36 -2.13 3.00 -1.25
C THR A 36 -1.46 1.85 -1.98
N ALA A 37 -1.58 0.62 -1.48
CA ALA A 37 -1.07 -0.58 -2.13
C ALA A 37 -1.60 -0.75 -3.56
N VAL A 38 -2.91 -0.56 -3.77
CA VAL A 38 -3.49 -0.65 -5.11
C VAL A 38 -3.02 0.49 -5.99
N ALA A 39 -2.93 1.73 -5.48
CA ALA A 39 -2.39 2.85 -6.24
C ALA A 39 -0.94 2.61 -6.69
N GLU A 40 -0.10 2.01 -5.85
CA GLU A 40 1.27 1.66 -6.21
C GLU A 40 1.36 0.50 -7.19
N ALA A 41 0.57 -0.55 -6.99
CA ALA A 41 0.48 -1.70 -7.88
C ALA A 41 0.03 -1.30 -9.30
N THR A 42 -0.81 -0.26 -9.40
CA THR A 42 -1.34 0.28 -10.65
C THR A 42 -0.53 1.46 -11.18
N ALA A 43 0.59 1.84 -10.54
CA ALA A 43 1.45 2.90 -11.06
C ALA A 43 2.09 2.47 -12.39
N PRO A 44 2.31 3.36 -13.37
CA PRO A 44 2.82 3.01 -14.70
C PRO A 44 4.11 2.18 -14.65
N ARG A 45 5.02 2.55 -13.74
CA ARG A 45 6.30 1.86 -13.50
C ARG A 45 6.19 0.38 -13.11
N ILE A 46 5.04 -0.06 -12.58
CA ILE A 46 4.77 -1.45 -12.17
C ILE A 46 3.78 -2.10 -13.14
N ALA A 47 2.71 -1.38 -13.49
CA ALA A 47 1.63 -1.88 -14.31
C ALA A 47 2.06 -2.15 -15.76
N GLU A 48 2.78 -1.24 -16.42
CA GLU A 48 3.16 -1.42 -17.83
C GLU A 48 4.09 -2.64 -18.03
N PRO A 49 5.15 -2.85 -17.23
CA PRO A 49 5.96 -4.07 -17.33
C PRO A 49 5.15 -5.35 -17.07
N ALA A 50 4.19 -5.32 -16.14
CA ALA A 50 3.32 -6.45 -15.86
C ALA A 50 2.38 -6.74 -17.05
N LEU A 51 1.80 -5.70 -17.66
CA LEU A 51 0.97 -5.79 -18.86
C LEU A 51 1.77 -6.33 -20.04
N ALA A 52 2.99 -5.83 -20.28
CA ALA A 52 3.88 -6.30 -21.34
C ALA A 52 4.21 -7.80 -21.18
N ARG A 53 4.46 -8.24 -19.94
CA ARG A 53 4.74 -9.64 -19.61
C ARG A 53 3.53 -10.55 -19.83
N LEU A 54 2.34 -10.12 -19.41
CA LEU A 54 1.08 -10.83 -19.66
C LEU A 54 0.78 -10.91 -21.16
N LEU A 55 0.94 -9.81 -21.89
CA LEU A 55 0.75 -9.77 -23.34
C LEU A 55 1.71 -10.69 -24.08
N GLY A 56 2.99 -10.72 -23.68
CA GLY A 56 3.96 -11.64 -24.28
C GLY A 56 3.50 -13.10 -24.18
N ALA A 57 3.01 -13.50 -23.00
CA ALA A 57 2.49 -14.85 -22.75
C ALA A 57 1.22 -15.15 -23.56
N LEU A 58 0.35 -14.15 -23.73
CA LEU A 58 -0.96 -14.30 -24.37
C LEU A 58 -0.88 -14.35 -25.89
N THR A 59 0.02 -13.55 -26.46
CA THR A 59 0.07 -13.34 -27.91
C THR A 59 0.96 -14.34 -28.63
N GLY A 60 1.88 -15.00 -27.93
CA GLY A 60 2.88 -15.85 -28.58
C GLY A 60 3.73 -15.05 -29.59
N ILE A 61 3.95 -13.76 -29.32
CA ILE A 61 4.58 -12.79 -30.23
C ILE A 61 5.91 -13.29 -30.81
N ASP A 62 6.68 -14.07 -30.05
CA ASP A 62 7.94 -14.65 -30.52
C ASP A 62 7.76 -15.57 -31.73
N GLY A 63 6.67 -16.35 -31.76
CA GLY A 63 6.33 -17.21 -32.90
C GLY A 63 5.81 -16.41 -34.09
N LEU A 64 4.97 -15.40 -33.80
CA LEU A 64 4.40 -14.51 -34.83
C LEU A 64 5.47 -13.72 -35.57
N LEU A 65 6.40 -13.10 -34.85
CA LEU A 65 7.47 -12.30 -35.43
C LEU A 65 8.43 -13.18 -36.25
N ARG A 66 8.75 -14.39 -35.77
CA ARG A 66 9.57 -15.34 -36.51
C ARG A 66 8.92 -15.80 -37.80
N SER A 67 7.61 -16.04 -37.80
CA SER A 67 6.90 -16.50 -39.01
C SER A 67 6.62 -15.39 -40.02
N GLN A 68 6.70 -14.11 -39.62
CA GLN A 68 6.41 -12.96 -40.47
C GLN A 68 7.62 -12.06 -40.71
N GLU A 69 8.83 -12.47 -40.33
CA GLU A 69 10.00 -11.60 -40.38
C GLU A 69 10.25 -11.04 -41.80
N GLU A 70 10.25 -11.91 -42.82
CA GLU A 70 10.44 -11.51 -44.21
C GLU A 70 9.37 -10.51 -44.67
N VAL A 71 8.10 -10.82 -44.39
CA VAL A 71 6.94 -9.97 -44.75
C VAL A 71 7.03 -8.59 -44.08
N ILE A 72 7.43 -8.54 -42.80
CA ILE A 72 7.59 -7.28 -42.05
C ILE A 72 8.72 -6.45 -42.66
N ARG A 73 9.85 -7.07 -43.02
CA ARG A 73 10.99 -6.38 -43.64
C ARG A 73 10.65 -5.87 -45.04
N GLU A 74 9.97 -6.67 -45.86
CA GLU A 74 9.50 -6.25 -47.18
C GLU A 74 8.56 -5.04 -47.09
N ALA A 75 7.57 -5.11 -46.19
CA ALA A 75 6.65 -3.99 -45.95
C ALA A 75 7.40 -2.72 -45.50
N ALA A 76 8.44 -2.84 -44.68
CA ALA A 76 9.26 -1.70 -44.28
C ALA A 76 10.14 -1.14 -45.41
N ALA A 77 10.66 -2.00 -46.28
CA ALA A 77 11.48 -1.58 -47.41
C ALA A 77 10.69 -0.70 -48.39
N GLU A 78 9.41 -1.04 -48.62
CA GLU A 78 8.49 -0.32 -49.49
C GLU A 78 7.86 0.93 -48.86
N ALA A 79 7.86 1.01 -47.53
CA ALA A 79 7.23 2.12 -46.81
C ALA A 79 8.05 3.41 -46.87
N ALA A 80 7.37 4.55 -46.76
CA ALA A 80 8.01 5.86 -46.65
C ALA A 80 8.79 6.01 -45.32
N PRO A 81 9.82 6.88 -45.26
CA PRO A 81 10.50 7.22 -44.01
C PRO A 81 9.51 7.66 -42.93
N GLY A 82 9.65 7.12 -41.71
CA GLY A 82 8.74 7.39 -40.58
C GLY A 82 7.38 6.69 -40.64
N ALA A 83 7.06 5.94 -41.70
CA ALA A 83 5.85 5.14 -41.76
C ALA A 83 5.84 4.07 -40.67
N ARG A 84 4.63 3.77 -40.16
CA ARG A 84 4.40 2.74 -39.16
C ARG A 84 3.96 1.44 -39.83
N ILE A 85 4.67 0.37 -39.53
CA ILE A 85 4.45 -0.98 -40.00
C ILE A 85 3.62 -1.72 -38.95
N GLU A 86 2.41 -2.10 -39.33
CA GLU A 86 1.55 -2.94 -38.50
C GLU A 86 1.91 -4.41 -38.68
N VAL A 87 2.09 -5.13 -37.57
CA VAL A 87 2.35 -6.57 -37.61
C VAL A 87 1.02 -7.30 -37.73
N ARG A 88 0.80 -7.93 -38.89
CA ARG A 88 -0.46 -8.62 -39.17
C ARG A 88 -0.71 -9.74 -38.16
N GLY A 89 -1.90 -9.75 -37.57
CA GLY A 89 -2.28 -10.76 -36.57
C GLY A 89 -1.83 -10.44 -35.15
N PHE A 90 -1.09 -9.35 -34.93
CA PHE A 90 -0.85 -8.83 -33.59
C PHE A 90 -2.15 -8.20 -33.04
N PRO A 91 -2.58 -8.52 -31.81
CA PRO A 91 -3.94 -8.23 -31.37
C PRO A 91 -4.15 -6.82 -30.81
N VAL A 92 -3.13 -5.96 -30.76
CA VAL A 92 -3.24 -4.61 -30.18
C VAL A 92 -3.23 -3.56 -31.28
N ARG A 93 -4.39 -2.95 -31.54
CA ARG A 93 -4.57 -1.87 -32.51
C ARG A 93 -3.76 -0.65 -32.08
N GLY A 94 -3.06 -0.05 -33.04
CA GLY A 94 -2.25 1.14 -32.82
C GLY A 94 -0.88 0.87 -32.17
N ALA A 95 -0.51 -0.38 -31.93
CA ALA A 95 0.88 -0.78 -31.72
C ALA A 95 1.51 -1.13 -33.07
N GLY A 96 2.75 -0.70 -33.31
CA GLY A 96 3.41 -0.90 -34.59
C GLY A 96 4.83 -0.37 -34.59
N LEU A 97 5.64 -0.89 -35.50
CA LEU A 97 7.07 -0.57 -35.62
C LEU A 97 7.25 0.57 -36.61
N THR A 98 8.19 1.47 -36.38
CA THR A 98 8.61 2.39 -37.43
C THR A 98 9.46 1.67 -38.47
N ARG A 99 9.47 2.18 -39.70
CA ARG A 99 10.34 1.65 -40.78
C ARG A 99 11.79 1.45 -40.33
N ASP A 100 12.38 2.44 -39.66
CA ASP A 100 13.79 2.39 -39.29
C ASP A 100 14.05 1.35 -38.19
N GLU A 101 13.12 1.18 -37.24
CA GLU A 101 13.17 0.10 -36.24
C GLU A 101 13.13 -1.28 -36.91
N VAL A 102 12.33 -1.45 -37.97
CA VAL A 102 12.28 -2.70 -38.73
C VAL A 102 13.57 -2.95 -39.50
N LEU A 103 14.06 -1.96 -40.24
CA LEU A 103 15.23 -2.16 -41.11
C LEU A 103 16.54 -2.37 -40.34
N THR A 104 16.66 -1.77 -39.15
CA THR A 104 17.90 -1.82 -38.35
C THR A 104 17.82 -2.75 -37.14
N GLY A 105 16.61 -3.09 -36.68
CA GLY A 105 16.39 -3.87 -35.47
C GLY A 105 16.37 -5.39 -35.70
N SER A 106 16.43 -6.13 -34.58
CA SER A 106 16.20 -7.58 -34.55
C SER A 106 14.76 -7.91 -34.13
N PRO A 107 14.27 -9.14 -34.38
CA PRO A 107 12.97 -9.59 -33.89
C PRO A 107 12.78 -9.40 -32.37
N GLU A 108 13.84 -9.55 -31.57
CA GLU A 108 13.80 -9.30 -30.12
C GLU A 108 13.64 -7.82 -29.76
N ALA A 109 14.19 -6.92 -30.60
CA ALA A 109 13.98 -5.48 -30.44
C ALA A 109 12.54 -5.11 -30.83
N TRP A 110 12.04 -5.64 -31.95
CA TRP A 110 10.66 -5.43 -32.39
C TRP A 110 9.65 -5.92 -31.35
N ARG A 111 9.89 -7.10 -30.78
CA ARG A 111 9.09 -7.64 -29.68
C ARG A 111 8.98 -6.66 -28.52
N ARG A 112 10.12 -6.16 -28.03
CA ARG A 112 10.15 -5.22 -26.90
C ARG A 112 9.36 -3.97 -27.22
N THR A 113 9.63 -3.34 -28.37
CA THR A 113 8.90 -2.15 -28.82
C THR A 113 7.39 -2.39 -28.91
N LEU A 114 6.96 -3.50 -29.53
CA LEU A 114 5.53 -3.82 -29.65
C LEU A 114 4.87 -4.06 -28.30
N LEU A 115 5.52 -4.80 -27.40
CA LEU A 115 4.98 -5.08 -26.06
C LEU A 115 4.91 -3.82 -25.20
N ASP A 116 5.94 -2.97 -25.24
CA ASP A 116 5.98 -1.72 -24.48
C ASP A 116 4.91 -0.73 -24.95
N GLN A 117 4.81 -0.52 -26.28
CA GLN A 117 3.75 0.31 -26.86
C GLN A 117 2.36 -0.24 -26.52
N SER A 118 2.19 -1.56 -26.61
CA SER A 118 0.91 -2.21 -26.29
C SER A 118 0.53 -2.08 -24.83
N ALA A 119 1.50 -2.27 -23.92
CA ALA A 119 1.30 -2.10 -22.50
C ALA A 119 0.88 -0.67 -22.17
N ALA A 120 1.54 0.33 -22.75
CA ALA A 120 1.16 1.74 -22.59
C ALA A 120 -0.25 2.03 -23.12
N LEU A 121 -0.61 1.50 -24.29
CA LEU A 121 -1.97 1.63 -24.85
C LEU A 121 -3.02 0.98 -23.95
N LEU A 122 -2.77 -0.23 -23.46
CA LEU A 122 -3.70 -0.92 -22.56
C LEU A 122 -3.81 -0.23 -21.21
N TYR A 123 -2.72 0.31 -20.70
CA TYR A 123 -2.72 1.09 -19.47
C TYR A 123 -3.61 2.33 -19.60
N ARG A 124 -3.44 3.10 -20.68
CA ARG A 124 -4.19 4.35 -20.91
C ARG A 124 -5.66 4.10 -21.28
N ASP A 125 -5.89 3.21 -22.23
CA ASP A 125 -7.18 3.07 -22.92
C ASP A 125 -7.99 1.85 -22.43
N GLY A 126 -7.43 1.06 -21.50
CA GLY A 126 -8.02 -0.18 -21.01
C GLY A 126 -7.92 -1.28 -22.06
N THR A 127 -8.93 -2.14 -22.15
CA THR A 127 -8.95 -3.25 -23.12
C THR A 127 -9.37 -2.84 -24.53
N ARG A 128 -9.75 -1.57 -24.75
CA ARG A 128 -10.24 -1.07 -26.06
C ARG A 128 -9.27 -1.27 -27.23
N PRO A 129 -7.93 -1.14 -27.06
CA PRO A 129 -6.98 -1.39 -28.14
C PRO A 129 -6.91 -2.86 -28.55
N LEU A 130 -7.44 -3.81 -27.77
CA LEU A 130 -7.51 -5.20 -28.20
C LEU A 130 -8.45 -5.31 -29.41
N ALA A 131 -7.95 -5.84 -30.52
CA ALA A 131 -8.71 -6.00 -31.74
C ALA A 131 -9.92 -6.91 -31.52
N ASP A 132 -11.07 -6.51 -32.08
CA ASP A 132 -12.28 -7.33 -32.11
C ASP A 132 -11.98 -8.64 -32.84
N GLY A 133 -12.10 -9.79 -32.15
CA GLY A 133 -11.80 -11.09 -32.74
C GLY A 133 -11.57 -12.21 -31.71
N ALA A 134 -11.04 -13.34 -32.19
CA ALA A 134 -10.82 -14.54 -31.38
C ALA A 134 -9.90 -14.32 -30.17
N THR A 135 -8.94 -13.39 -30.28
CA THR A 135 -8.03 -13.05 -29.18
C THR A 135 -8.76 -12.29 -28.08
N ALA A 136 -9.61 -11.31 -28.43
CA ALA A 136 -10.47 -10.61 -27.47
C ALA A 136 -11.51 -11.56 -26.83
N ALA A 137 -12.11 -12.47 -27.60
CA ALA A 137 -13.06 -13.46 -27.07
C ALA A 137 -12.40 -14.46 -26.10
N ARG A 138 -11.19 -14.94 -26.39
CA ARG A 138 -10.38 -15.75 -25.44
C ARG A 138 -10.01 -14.94 -24.20
N PHE A 139 -9.80 -13.64 -24.37
CA PHE A 139 -9.49 -12.71 -23.29
C PHE A 139 -10.66 -12.50 -22.32
N GLU A 140 -11.87 -12.39 -22.85
CA GLU A 140 -13.10 -12.22 -22.09
C GLU A 140 -13.51 -13.52 -21.39
N ALA A 141 -13.47 -14.65 -22.11
CA ALA A 141 -13.87 -15.96 -21.58
C ALA A 141 -12.98 -16.44 -20.42
N GLY A 142 -11.70 -16.03 -20.38
CA GLY A 142 -10.76 -16.38 -19.31
C GLY A 142 -10.68 -15.36 -18.17
N GLY A 143 -11.51 -14.30 -18.16
CA GLY A 143 -11.42 -13.22 -17.17
C GLY A 143 -10.18 -12.32 -17.31
N GLY A 144 -9.37 -12.52 -18.34
CA GLY A 144 -8.16 -11.73 -18.60
C GLY A 144 -8.47 -10.25 -18.84
N ALA A 145 -9.59 -9.95 -19.50
CA ALA A 145 -10.03 -8.58 -19.76
C ALA A 145 -10.24 -7.81 -18.44
N TRP A 146 -10.85 -8.47 -17.47
CA TRP A 146 -11.04 -7.92 -16.13
C TRP A 146 -9.69 -7.73 -15.43
N ALA A 147 -8.80 -8.73 -15.47
CA ALA A 147 -7.47 -8.65 -14.86
C ALA A 147 -6.61 -7.50 -15.44
N LEU A 148 -6.62 -7.27 -16.75
CA LEU A 148 -5.94 -6.13 -17.36
C LEU A 148 -6.60 -4.80 -17.00
N SER A 149 -7.93 -4.76 -16.93
CA SER A 149 -8.66 -3.54 -16.53
C SER A 149 -8.30 -3.10 -15.11
N LEU A 150 -7.91 -4.05 -14.23
CA LEU A 150 -7.42 -3.76 -12.90
C LEU A 150 -6.04 -3.09 -12.89
N LEU A 151 -5.26 -3.22 -13.96
CA LEU A 151 -3.96 -2.56 -14.10
C LEU A 151 -4.04 -1.25 -14.88
N GLY A 152 -5.22 -0.82 -15.31
CA GLY A 152 -5.41 0.38 -16.11
C GLY A 152 -5.26 1.69 -15.31
N GLY A 153 -4.85 2.75 -16.01
CA GLY A 153 -4.63 4.09 -15.46
C GLY A 153 -5.88 4.72 -14.83
N ARG A 154 -7.09 4.37 -15.30
CA ARG A 154 -8.33 4.82 -14.65
C ARG A 154 -8.45 4.33 -13.21
N LEU A 155 -8.06 3.09 -12.95
CA LEU A 155 -8.10 2.52 -11.61
C LEU A 155 -7.02 3.16 -10.74
N HIS A 156 -5.82 3.37 -11.30
CA HIS A 156 -4.74 4.12 -10.66
C HIS A 156 -5.21 5.50 -10.19
N ASP A 157 -5.74 6.32 -11.09
CA ASP A 157 -6.22 7.67 -10.78
C ASP A 157 -7.29 7.67 -9.69
N TRP A 158 -8.20 6.69 -9.74
CA TRP A 158 -9.26 6.56 -8.74
C TRP A 158 -8.68 6.24 -7.36
N PHE A 159 -7.77 5.27 -7.24
CA PHE A 159 -7.14 4.93 -5.95
C PHE A 159 -6.18 6.02 -5.44
N VAL A 160 -5.48 6.73 -6.33
CA VAL A 160 -4.65 7.90 -5.97
C VAL A 160 -5.49 9.01 -5.35
N ARG A 161 -6.73 9.21 -5.80
CA ARG A 161 -7.66 10.16 -5.18
C ARG A 161 -8.28 9.58 -3.91
N LEU A 162 -8.75 8.33 -3.97
CA LEU A 162 -9.46 7.69 -2.87
C LEU A 162 -8.59 7.57 -1.61
N ARG A 163 -7.28 7.30 -1.74
CA ARG A 163 -6.37 7.10 -0.60
C ARG A 163 -6.30 8.30 0.35
N TRP A 164 -6.63 9.53 -0.10
CA TRP A 164 -6.58 10.72 0.73
C TRP A 164 -7.70 10.77 1.78
N LEU A 165 -8.89 10.26 1.46
CA LEU A 165 -10.01 10.24 2.40
C LEU A 165 -9.74 9.40 3.67
N PRO A 166 -9.32 8.12 3.58
CA PRO A 166 -8.98 7.34 4.75
C PRO A 166 -7.68 7.80 5.41
N ALA A 167 -6.75 8.43 4.68
CA ALA A 167 -5.56 9.06 5.28
C ALA A 167 -5.94 10.21 6.23
N LEU A 168 -6.82 11.12 5.79
CA LEU A 168 -7.32 12.22 6.60
C LEU A 168 -8.15 11.70 7.79
N ALA A 169 -9.02 10.70 7.57
CA ALA A 169 -9.77 10.06 8.65
C ALA A 169 -8.84 9.43 9.69
N THR A 170 -7.78 8.75 9.24
CA THR A 170 -6.75 8.16 10.10
C THR A 170 -6.05 9.23 10.95
N LEU A 171 -5.67 10.36 10.35
CA LEU A 171 -5.05 11.48 11.07
C LEU A 171 -5.96 12.06 12.15
N VAL A 172 -7.24 12.28 11.83
CA VAL A 172 -8.24 12.76 12.80
C VAL A 172 -8.43 11.77 13.94
N LEU A 173 -8.51 10.46 13.64
CA LEU A 173 -8.68 9.41 14.63
C LEU A 173 -7.45 9.24 15.53
N ILE A 174 -6.23 9.33 14.98
CA ILE A 174 -4.99 9.35 15.77
C ILE A 174 -5.03 10.54 16.73
N THR A 175 -5.39 11.73 16.25
CA THR A 175 -5.51 12.94 17.08
C THR A 175 -6.54 12.76 18.18
N GLY A 176 -7.70 12.17 17.88
CA GLY A 176 -8.73 11.83 18.85
C GLY A 176 -8.26 10.84 19.92
N VAL A 177 -7.50 9.82 19.55
CA VAL A 177 -6.89 8.87 20.50
C VAL A 177 -5.86 9.58 21.39
N LEU A 178 -5.01 10.44 20.83
CA LEU A 178 -4.00 11.19 21.58
C LEU A 178 -4.63 12.20 22.55
N ALA A 179 -5.75 12.83 22.18
CA ALA A 179 -6.44 13.82 23.00
C ALA A 179 -7.30 13.20 24.12
N THR A 180 -7.82 11.98 23.93
CA THR A 180 -8.81 11.38 24.86
C THR A 180 -8.25 10.33 25.80
N GLN A 181 -7.08 9.76 25.52
CA GLN A 181 -6.53 8.63 26.27
C GLN A 181 -5.34 9.02 27.16
N GLY A 182 -5.23 8.37 28.32
CA GLY A 182 -4.09 8.53 29.23
C GLY A 182 -2.74 8.15 28.58
N ALA A 183 -1.63 8.65 29.14
CA ALA A 183 -0.32 8.64 28.50
C ALA A 183 0.19 7.26 28.07
N VAL A 184 0.04 6.22 28.89
CA VAL A 184 0.43 4.84 28.53
C VAL A 184 -0.61 4.18 27.62
N ARG A 185 -1.90 4.43 27.91
CA ARG A 185 -3.01 3.79 27.20
C ARG A 185 -3.11 4.21 25.74
N ARG A 186 -2.88 5.50 25.43
CA ARG A 186 -2.91 5.99 24.04
C ARG A 186 -1.94 5.22 23.16
N TRP A 187 -0.74 4.92 23.64
CA TRP A 187 0.27 4.16 22.90
C TRP A 187 -0.13 2.70 22.71
N ARG A 188 -0.74 2.06 23.72
CA ARG A 188 -1.28 0.69 23.57
C ARG A 188 -2.38 0.61 22.51
N VAL A 189 -3.30 1.58 22.53
CA VAL A 189 -4.41 1.64 21.56
C VAL A 189 -3.89 1.91 20.16
N LEU A 190 -2.99 2.88 19.99
CA LEU A 190 -2.35 3.17 18.70
C LEU A 190 -1.58 1.96 18.18
N GLY A 191 -0.78 1.29 19.02
CA GLY A 191 -0.02 0.11 18.61
C GLY A 191 -0.92 -1.02 18.11
N LEU A 192 -2.01 -1.33 18.81
CA LEU A 192 -2.98 -2.34 18.37
C LEU A 192 -3.72 -1.91 17.10
N ALA A 193 -4.11 -0.64 16.98
CA ALA A 193 -4.82 -0.16 15.80
C ALA A 193 -3.92 -0.15 14.56
N LEU A 194 -2.63 0.19 14.70
CA LEU A 194 -1.63 0.06 13.65
C LEU A 194 -1.44 -1.39 13.23
N ALA A 195 -1.24 -2.29 14.21
CA ALA A 195 -1.05 -3.71 13.94
C ALA A 195 -2.28 -4.35 13.27
N GLY A 196 -3.47 -4.12 13.82
CA GLY A 196 -4.72 -4.63 13.25
C GLY A 196 -5.05 -4.01 11.90
N GLY A 197 -4.82 -2.71 11.74
CA GLY A 197 -5.08 -1.98 10.49
C GLY A 197 -4.20 -2.47 9.34
N ALA A 198 -2.90 -2.64 9.59
CA ALA A 198 -1.95 -3.11 8.59
C ALA A 198 -2.00 -4.62 8.33
N ALA A 199 -2.58 -5.41 9.25
CA ALA A 199 -2.72 -6.85 9.05
C ALA A 199 -3.60 -7.19 7.83
N GLY A 200 -4.64 -6.40 7.54
CA GLY A 200 -5.55 -6.63 6.41
C GLY A 200 -4.82 -6.73 5.05
N PRO A 201 -4.13 -5.66 4.59
CA PRO A 201 -3.37 -5.68 3.34
C PRO A 201 -2.29 -6.77 3.30
N VAL A 202 -1.62 -7.04 4.41
CA VAL A 202 -0.61 -8.11 4.52
C VAL A 202 -1.25 -9.48 4.29
N MET A 203 -2.37 -9.77 4.96
CA MET A 203 -3.10 -11.02 4.79
C MET A 203 -3.62 -11.18 3.36
N PHE A 204 -4.11 -10.11 2.74
CA PHE A 204 -4.54 -10.13 1.34
C PHE A 204 -3.38 -10.43 0.40
N ALA A 205 -2.20 -9.82 0.63
CA ALA A 205 -1.00 -10.08 -0.17
C ALA A 205 -0.50 -11.53 0.00
N LEU A 206 -0.50 -12.05 1.23
CA LEU A 206 -0.17 -13.46 1.49
C LEU A 206 -1.16 -14.41 0.81
N ALA A 207 -2.46 -14.12 0.88
CA ALA A 207 -3.49 -14.90 0.19
C ALA A 207 -3.31 -14.86 -1.33
N GLY A 208 -2.97 -13.69 -1.89
CA GLY A 208 -2.64 -13.55 -3.31
C GLY A 208 -1.45 -14.40 -3.73
N ILE A 209 -0.35 -14.40 -2.96
CA ILE A 209 0.81 -15.26 -3.22
C ILE A 209 0.43 -16.75 -3.08
N ALA A 210 -0.34 -17.12 -2.07
CA ALA A 210 -0.78 -18.50 -1.88
C ALA A 210 -1.64 -18.97 -3.06
N ALA A 211 -2.60 -18.15 -3.52
CA ALA A 211 -3.40 -18.41 -4.70
C ALA A 211 -2.54 -18.50 -5.96
N ALA A 212 -1.59 -17.57 -6.16
CA ALA A 212 -0.66 -17.59 -7.28
C ALA A 212 0.20 -18.87 -7.31
N ARG A 213 0.58 -19.40 -6.15
CA ARG A 213 1.30 -20.69 -6.06
C ARG A 213 0.39 -21.90 -6.29
N ALA A 214 -0.85 -21.84 -5.83
CA ALA A 214 -1.81 -22.95 -5.96
C ALA A 214 -2.35 -23.09 -7.40
N PHE A 215 -2.55 -21.96 -8.08
CA PHE A 215 -3.17 -21.93 -9.42
C PHE A 215 -2.19 -21.50 -10.53
N GLY A 216 -0.95 -21.18 -10.18
CA GLY A 216 0.10 -20.81 -11.13
C GLY A 216 0.55 -22.00 -11.97
N GLY A 217 0.71 -21.79 -13.27
CA GLY A 217 1.32 -22.76 -14.19
C GLY A 217 2.84 -22.61 -14.28
N PRO A 218 3.50 -23.43 -15.11
CA PRO A 218 4.93 -23.30 -15.35
C PRO A 218 5.28 -21.95 -16.02
N PRO A 219 6.52 -21.46 -15.88
CA PRO A 219 6.99 -20.23 -16.52
C PRO A 219 6.74 -20.24 -18.03
N GLY A 220 6.36 -19.09 -18.60
CA GLY A 220 5.97 -18.97 -20.01
C GLY A 220 4.50 -19.34 -20.32
N THR A 221 3.77 -19.95 -19.38
CA THR A 221 2.30 -20.09 -19.49
C THR A 221 1.60 -18.85 -18.94
N LEU A 222 0.39 -18.56 -19.42
CA LEU A 222 -0.42 -17.44 -18.93
C LEU A 222 -0.59 -17.46 -17.40
N SER A 223 -0.93 -18.61 -16.83
CA SER A 223 -1.12 -18.75 -15.38
C SER A 223 0.19 -18.60 -14.60
N GLY A 224 1.33 -19.07 -15.14
CA GLY A 224 2.65 -18.85 -14.53
C GLY A 224 3.10 -17.39 -14.55
N GLU A 225 2.85 -16.69 -15.66
CA GLU A 225 3.15 -15.26 -15.78
C GLU A 225 2.23 -14.41 -14.91
N ALA A 226 0.94 -14.73 -14.85
CA ALA A 226 -0.01 -14.09 -13.93
C ALA A 226 0.39 -14.30 -12.46
N ALA A 227 0.79 -15.52 -12.08
CA ALA A 227 1.30 -15.80 -10.74
C ALA A 227 2.54 -14.97 -10.41
N THR A 228 3.44 -14.77 -11.37
CA THR A 228 4.63 -13.94 -11.18
C THR A 228 4.26 -12.46 -10.99
N VAL A 229 3.32 -11.95 -11.78
CA VAL A 229 2.79 -10.59 -11.59
C VAL A 229 2.19 -10.42 -10.20
N VAL A 230 1.33 -11.34 -9.76
CA VAL A 230 0.74 -11.30 -8.41
C VAL A 230 1.82 -11.26 -7.32
N ALA A 231 2.87 -12.08 -7.45
CA ALA A 231 3.98 -12.10 -6.49
C ALA A 231 4.76 -10.76 -6.46
N ILE A 232 4.95 -10.11 -7.61
CA ILE A 232 5.57 -8.79 -7.70
C ILE A 232 4.70 -7.74 -7.00
N LEU A 233 3.39 -7.72 -7.30
CA LEU A 233 2.44 -6.76 -6.74
C LEU A 233 2.26 -6.94 -5.22
N ALA A 234 2.35 -8.17 -4.71
CA ALA A 234 2.22 -8.47 -3.30
C ALA A 234 3.41 -7.98 -2.45
N ARG A 235 4.57 -7.68 -3.06
CA ARG A 235 5.79 -7.34 -2.34
C ARG A 235 5.68 -6.03 -1.53
N GLY A 236 5.08 -4.99 -2.11
CA GLY A 236 4.88 -3.70 -1.44
C GLY A 236 4.10 -3.84 -0.14
N PRO A 237 2.85 -4.38 -0.19
CA PRO A 237 2.04 -4.60 1.01
C PRO A 237 2.71 -5.47 2.08
N LEU A 238 3.49 -6.48 1.68
CA LEU A 238 4.19 -7.34 2.63
C LEU A 238 5.31 -6.62 3.38
N ILE A 239 6.13 -5.83 2.67
CA ILE A 239 7.25 -5.12 3.28
C ILE A 239 6.74 -3.96 4.13
N GLU A 240 5.92 -3.10 3.53
CA GLU A 240 5.44 -1.87 4.18
C GLU A 240 4.41 -2.18 5.26
N GLY A 241 3.39 -2.98 4.91
CA GLY A 241 2.38 -3.43 5.87
C GLY A 241 2.99 -4.29 6.97
N GLY A 242 3.93 -5.19 6.64
CA GLY A 242 4.65 -6.00 7.63
C GLY A 242 5.45 -5.14 8.62
N ALA A 243 6.16 -4.11 8.14
CA ALA A 243 6.86 -3.17 9.00
C ALA A 243 5.91 -2.41 9.94
N VAL A 244 4.74 -1.97 9.44
CA VAL A 244 3.72 -1.31 10.27
C VAL A 244 3.12 -2.27 11.30
N VAL A 245 2.86 -3.53 10.93
CA VAL A 245 2.38 -4.57 11.86
C VAL A 245 3.39 -4.76 13.00
N LEU A 246 4.66 -4.98 12.66
CA LEU A 246 5.72 -5.20 13.64
C LEU A 246 5.94 -3.96 14.52
N GLY A 247 5.95 -2.77 13.93
CA GLY A 247 6.06 -1.50 14.65
C GLY A 247 4.88 -1.26 15.60
N GLY A 248 3.66 -1.56 15.17
CA GLY A 248 2.46 -1.49 16.00
C GLY A 248 2.50 -2.46 17.19
N LEU A 249 2.91 -3.70 16.95
CA LEU A 249 3.09 -4.70 18.00
C LEU A 249 4.21 -4.31 18.98
N ALA A 250 5.32 -3.78 18.49
CA ALA A 250 6.43 -3.30 19.31
C ALA A 250 5.98 -2.11 20.19
N LEU A 251 5.23 -1.16 19.63
CA LEU A 251 4.67 -0.03 20.37
C LEU A 251 3.69 -0.50 21.45
N TRP A 252 2.79 -1.44 21.12
CA TRP A 252 1.87 -2.04 22.08
C TRP A 252 2.61 -2.78 23.20
N TRP A 253 3.63 -3.56 22.85
CA TRP A 253 4.45 -4.32 23.81
C TRP A 253 5.22 -3.38 24.73
N TRP A 254 5.86 -2.35 24.17
CA TRP A 254 6.58 -1.34 24.93
C TRP A 254 5.64 -0.63 25.92
N ALA A 255 4.46 -0.23 25.48
CA ALA A 255 3.46 0.42 26.33
C ALA A 255 2.74 -0.54 27.30
N ARG A 256 2.96 -1.86 27.18
CA ARG A 256 2.48 -2.86 28.14
C ARG A 256 3.46 -3.05 29.30
N ARG A 257 4.75 -2.70 29.12
CA ARG A 257 5.68 -2.71 30.24
C ARG A 257 5.06 -1.86 31.35
N PRO A 258 5.10 -2.30 32.61
CA PRO A 258 4.76 -1.42 33.71
C PRO A 258 5.75 -0.28 33.60
N VAL A 259 5.34 0.78 32.91
CA VAL A 259 5.90 2.08 33.18
C VAL A 259 5.59 2.20 34.65
N GLU A 260 6.65 2.19 35.42
CA GLU A 260 6.82 2.79 36.72
C GLU A 260 6.07 4.15 36.74
N GLU A 261 4.76 4.19 36.52
CA GLU A 261 3.94 5.40 36.54
C GLU A 261 3.91 5.90 37.97
N ASP A 262 3.90 4.97 38.93
CA ASP A 262 4.11 5.25 40.34
C ASP A 262 5.51 5.84 40.60
N ASP A 263 6.55 5.32 39.94
CA ASP A 263 7.93 5.79 40.12
C ASP A 263 8.20 7.11 39.39
N LEU A 264 7.61 7.32 38.22
CA LEU A 264 7.68 8.56 37.45
C LEU A 264 6.84 9.64 38.14
N ALA A 265 5.66 9.30 38.64
CA ALA A 265 4.85 10.20 39.46
C ALA A 265 5.58 10.55 40.76
N ALA A 266 6.21 9.57 41.42
CA ALA A 266 7.03 9.79 42.60
C ALA A 266 8.25 10.68 42.29
N ARG A 267 8.96 10.45 41.18
CA ARG A 267 10.10 11.26 40.73
C ARG A 267 9.68 12.68 40.36
N LEU A 268 8.55 12.85 39.65
CA LEU A 268 8.01 14.16 39.30
C LEU A 268 7.51 14.91 40.53
N ALA A 269 6.88 14.21 41.48
CA ALA A 269 6.46 14.79 42.76
C ALA A 269 7.68 15.22 43.60
N ALA A 270 8.72 14.38 43.67
CA ALA A 270 9.97 14.70 44.34
C ALA A 270 10.68 15.91 43.70
N ALA A 271 10.76 15.97 42.37
CA ALA A 271 11.36 17.09 41.65
C ALA A 271 10.57 18.40 41.84
N ARG A 272 9.23 18.34 41.89
CA ARG A 272 8.40 19.51 42.21
C ARG A 272 8.62 19.99 43.64
N ALA A 273 8.63 19.08 44.61
CA ALA A 273 8.89 19.40 46.01
C ALA A 273 10.27 20.03 46.19
N GLU A 274 11.30 19.54 45.49
CA GLU A 274 12.64 20.11 45.51
C GLU A 274 12.68 21.52 44.89
N ARG A 275 12.00 21.74 43.76
CA ARG A 275 11.91 23.05 43.12
C ARG A 275 11.21 24.08 44.01
N ASP A 276 10.14 23.67 44.69
CA ASP A 276 9.39 24.53 45.61
C ASP A 276 10.23 24.84 46.86
N ALA A 277 10.98 23.86 47.38
CA ALA A 277 11.92 24.08 48.48
C ALA A 277 13.01 25.10 48.10
N ARG A 278 13.60 24.99 46.90
CA ARG A 278 14.58 25.97 46.39
C ARG A 278 13.98 27.37 46.24
N ARG A 279 12.75 27.48 45.75
CA ARG A 279 12.03 28.76 45.63
C ARG A 279 11.76 29.41 46.99
N ARG A 280 11.35 28.63 47.99
CA ARG A 280 11.11 29.14 49.35
C ARG A 280 12.40 29.59 50.02
N ALA A 281 13.48 28.81 49.89
CA ALA A 281 14.79 29.17 50.40
C ALA A 281 15.29 30.49 49.78
N ALA A 282 15.15 30.67 48.47
CA ALA A 282 15.49 31.92 47.79
C ALA A 282 14.63 33.11 48.24
N ALA A 283 13.39 32.86 48.70
CA ALA A 283 12.48 33.88 49.21
C ALA A 283 12.66 34.17 50.72
N GLY A 284 13.61 33.52 51.41
CA GLY A 284 13.81 33.67 52.86
C GLY A 284 12.67 33.08 53.70
N LEU A 285 11.83 32.21 53.12
CA LEU A 285 10.72 31.59 53.84
C LEU A 285 11.22 30.36 54.63
N PRO A 286 10.73 30.15 55.87
CA PRO A 286 11.10 28.99 56.66
C PRO A 286 10.64 27.69 55.98
N PRO A 287 11.36 26.57 56.20
CA PRO A 287 11.00 25.27 55.62
C PRO A 287 9.61 24.82 56.10
N GLU A 288 8.84 24.22 55.20
CA GLU A 288 7.50 23.72 55.54
C GLU A 288 7.62 22.58 56.56
N PRO A 289 6.91 22.64 57.70
CA PRO A 289 7.01 21.60 58.72
C PRO A 289 6.58 20.26 58.13
N ARG A 290 7.47 19.25 58.22
CA ARG A 290 7.16 17.89 57.76
C ARG A 290 5.94 17.39 58.53
N ARG A 291 4.84 17.11 57.83
CA ARG A 291 3.69 16.45 58.47
C ARG A 291 4.15 15.09 59.00
N PRO A 292 3.82 14.72 60.24
CA PRO A 292 4.10 13.39 60.76
C PRO A 292 3.46 12.36 59.81
N ARG A 293 4.23 11.32 59.45
CA ARG A 293 3.71 10.16 58.73
C ARG A 293 3.04 9.25 59.75
N ASP A 294 1.72 9.20 59.70
CA ASP A 294 0.91 8.17 60.36
C ASP A 294 0.92 6.86 59.54
#